data_AF-A0A1E7RTJ6-F1
#
_entry.id   AF-A0A1E7RTJ6-F1
#
_cell.length_a   1.000
_cell.length_b   1.000
_cell.length_c   1.000
_cell.angle_alpha   90.00
_cell.angle_beta   90.00
_cell.angle_gamma   90.00
#
_symmetry.space_group_name_H-M   'P 1'
#
loop_
_entity.id
_entity.type
_entity.pdbx_description
1 polymer ?
#
loop_
_entity_poly.entity_id
_entity_poly.type
_entity_poly.pdbx_seq_one_letter_code
_entity_poly.pdbx_strand_id
1 'polypeptide(L)'
;MSHLRKYLGGRAFTLYSHGTCVVWIGHGELGVAEANERLRAVTLQDPDFRVQRHEDGNYLVTFKGGIGGVMSGELLQANLAELRQEAVTQGMLPGERLVTHHADKESELDMIAGLYVRARLYLDVNDLEVVASVA
;
A
#
# COMPACT_ATOMS: atom_id res chain seq x y z
N MET A 1 3.02 -15.91 0.84
CA MET A 1 4.26 -15.34 0.25
C MET A 1 4.33 -15.43 -1.28
N SER A 2 3.90 -16.50 -1.96
CA SER A 2 4.00 -16.62 -3.44
C SER A 2 3.21 -15.55 -4.22
N HIS A 3 2.15 -15.00 -3.62
CA HIS A 3 1.26 -14.06 -4.30
C HIS A 3 1.82 -12.65 -4.44
N LEU A 4 2.70 -12.18 -3.55
CA LEU A 4 3.28 -10.82 -3.66
C LEU A 4 4.37 -10.73 -4.74
N ARG A 5 5.11 -11.81 -4.97
CA ARG A 5 6.19 -11.86 -5.97
C ARG A 5 5.71 -11.60 -7.40
N LYS A 6 4.50 -12.03 -7.78
CA LYS A 6 3.93 -11.76 -9.11
C LYS A 6 3.63 -10.28 -9.33
N TYR A 7 3.19 -9.56 -8.30
CA TYR A 7 2.92 -8.12 -8.39
C TYR A 7 4.20 -7.28 -8.40
N LEU A 8 5.25 -7.75 -7.74
CA LEU A 8 6.52 -7.02 -7.58
C LEU A 8 7.57 -7.37 -8.64
N GLY A 9 7.25 -8.21 -9.63
CA GLY A 9 8.15 -8.55 -10.73
C GLY A 9 9.47 -9.20 -10.28
N GLY A 10 9.43 -10.01 -9.22
CA GLY A 10 10.61 -10.67 -8.67
C GLY A 10 11.58 -9.76 -7.90
N ARG A 11 11.21 -8.51 -7.63
CA ARG A 11 12.00 -7.61 -6.78
C ARG A 11 12.02 -8.09 -5.34
N ALA A 12 13.12 -7.82 -4.67
CA ALA A 12 13.26 -8.04 -3.24
C ALA A 12 12.37 -7.07 -2.44
N PHE A 13 11.86 -7.52 -1.29
CA PHE A 13 10.94 -6.74 -0.47
C PHE A 13 10.91 -7.18 1.00
N THR A 14 10.48 -6.26 1.85
CA THR A 14 10.08 -6.50 3.25
C THR A 14 8.56 -6.42 3.36
N LEU A 15 7.93 -7.38 4.05
CA LEU A 15 6.49 -7.43 4.30
C LEU A 15 6.19 -7.31 5.80
N TYR A 16 5.28 -6.41 6.13
CA TYR A 16 4.81 -6.16 7.50
C TYR A 16 3.50 -6.88 7.79
N SER A 17 3.17 -7.04 9.07
CA SER A 17 2.06 -7.86 9.55
C SER A 17 0.68 -7.41 9.05
N HIS A 18 0.47 -6.12 8.77
CA HIS A 18 -0.80 -5.59 8.25
C HIS A 18 -0.85 -5.52 6.71
N GLY A 19 0.18 -6.03 6.03
CA GLY A 19 0.18 -6.23 4.59
C GLY A 19 0.89 -5.16 3.77
N THR A 20 1.52 -4.16 4.42
CA THR A 20 2.39 -3.21 3.72
C THR A 20 3.67 -3.90 3.29
N CYS A 21 4.11 -3.65 2.06
CA CYS A 21 5.40 -4.07 1.55
C CYS A 21 6.29 -2.88 1.19
N VAL A 22 7.59 -3.02 1.45
CA VAL A 22 8.64 -2.08 1.03
C VAL A 22 9.55 -2.79 0.05
N VAL A 23 9.52 -2.34 -1.20
CA VAL A 23 10.34 -2.88 -2.30
C VAL A 23 11.76 -2.34 -2.20
N TRP A 24 12.73 -3.23 -2.39
CA TRP A 24 14.12 -2.87 -2.36
C TRP A 24 14.53 -2.16 -3.66
N ILE A 25 15.05 -0.94 -3.53
CA ILE A 25 15.50 -0.13 -4.67
C ILE A 25 17.03 -0.18 -4.67
N GLY A 26 17.62 -1.28 -5.16
CA GLY A 26 19.08 -1.43 -5.25
C GLY A 26 19.56 -2.88 -5.32
N HIS A 27 20.86 -3.06 -5.55
CA HIS A 27 21.57 -4.34 -5.50
C HIS A 27 22.17 -4.55 -4.10
N GLY A 28 21.31 -4.76 -3.11
CA GLY A 28 21.73 -5.00 -1.74
C GLY A 28 20.53 -5.34 -0.86
N GLU A 29 20.77 -6.07 0.22
CA GLU A 29 19.73 -6.30 1.22
C GLU A 29 19.33 -4.98 1.87
N LEU A 30 18.07 -4.60 1.70
CA LEU A 30 17.53 -3.45 2.41
C LEU A 30 17.32 -3.90 3.85
N GLY A 31 18.15 -3.39 4.75
CA GLY A 31 18.04 -3.71 6.17
C GLY A 31 16.65 -3.34 6.69
N VAL A 32 16.12 -4.13 7.62
CA VAL A 32 14.81 -3.85 8.26
C VAL A 32 14.72 -2.41 8.78
N ALA A 33 15.82 -1.85 9.29
CA ALA A 33 15.90 -0.46 9.72
C ALA A 33 15.60 0.54 8.59
N GLU A 34 16.18 0.36 7.41
CA GLU A 34 15.94 1.24 6.26
C GLU A 34 14.53 1.05 5.71
N ALA A 35 13.98 -0.18 5.75
CA ALA A 35 12.58 -0.43 5.40
C ALA A 35 11.62 0.31 6.35
N ASN A 36 11.92 0.31 7.66
CA ASN A 36 11.14 1.04 8.67
C ASN A 36 11.20 2.56 8.45
N GLU A 37 12.38 3.09 8.10
CA GLU A 37 12.55 4.53 7.81
C GLU A 37 11.73 4.96 6.59
N ARG A 38 11.78 4.20 5.50
CA ARG A 38 10.97 4.46 4.31
C ARG A 38 9.49 4.43 4.63
N LEU A 39 9.04 3.41 5.36
CA LEU A 39 7.65 3.25 5.80
C LEU A 39 7.18 4.46 6.62
N ARG A 40 7.99 4.98 7.55
CA ARG A 40 7.67 6.19 8.31
C ARG A 40 7.63 7.43 7.42
N ALA A 41 8.59 7.58 6.50
CA ALA A 41 8.69 8.77 5.66
C ALA A 41 7.45 9.02 4.80
N VAL A 42 6.79 7.95 4.32
CA VAL A 42 5.60 8.08 3.46
C VAL A 42 4.34 8.48 4.24
N THR A 43 4.25 8.16 5.54
CA THR A 43 3.14 8.61 6.39
C THR A 43 3.14 10.10 6.72
N LEU A 44 4.28 10.77 6.52
CA LEU A 44 4.44 12.20 6.81
C LEU A 44 4.08 13.09 5.61
N GLN A 45 3.68 12.51 4.49
CA GLN A 45 3.35 13.19 3.25
C GLN A 45 1.85 13.10 2.97
N ASP A 46 1.33 14.08 2.22
CA ASP A 46 -0.01 14.00 1.67
C ASP A 46 -0.20 12.68 0.89
N PRO A 47 -1.42 12.09 0.92
CA PRO A 47 -1.69 10.85 0.21
C PRO A 47 -1.48 11.03 -1.30
N ASP A 48 -0.44 10.37 -1.80
CA ASP A 48 -0.11 10.22 -3.23
C ASP A 48 0.15 8.73 -3.49
N PHE A 49 -0.83 8.08 -4.14
CA PHE A 49 -0.76 6.68 -4.49
C PHE A 49 -1.12 6.45 -5.96
N ARG A 50 -0.61 5.33 -6.49
CA ARG A 50 -0.99 4.78 -7.79
C ARG A 50 -1.58 3.41 -7.62
N VAL A 51 -2.68 3.17 -8.32
CA VAL A 51 -3.39 1.90 -8.32
C VAL A 51 -3.20 1.23 -9.66
N GLN A 52 -2.67 0.01 -9.65
CA GLN A 52 -2.56 -0.84 -10.83
C GLN A 52 -3.43 -2.08 -10.63
N ARG A 53 -4.39 -2.27 -11.52
CA ARG A 53 -5.21 -3.49 -11.56
C ARG A 53 -4.42 -4.61 -12.20
N HIS A 54 -4.50 -5.79 -11.61
CA HIS A 54 -3.85 -6.99 -12.09
C HIS A 54 -4.87 -7.92 -12.76
N GLU A 55 -4.42 -8.82 -13.63
CA GLU A 55 -5.28 -9.70 -14.44
C GLU A 55 -6.17 -10.64 -13.61
N ASP A 56 -5.79 -10.89 -12.36
CA ASP A 56 -6.54 -11.71 -11.40
C ASP A 56 -7.58 -10.89 -10.60
N GLY A 57 -7.79 -9.62 -10.96
CA GLY A 57 -8.75 -8.73 -10.34
C GLY A 57 -8.26 -8.04 -9.07
N ASN A 58 -7.02 -8.28 -8.62
CA ASN A 58 -6.46 -7.61 -7.45
C ASN A 58 -5.83 -6.25 -7.81
N TYR A 59 -5.69 -5.40 -6.79
CA TYR A 59 -5.19 -4.05 -6.91
C TYR A 59 -3.83 -3.96 -6.24
N LEU A 60 -2.79 -3.63 -7.01
CA LEU A 60 -1.50 -3.21 -6.48
C LEU A 60 -1.55 -1.72 -6.23
N VAL A 61 -1.43 -1.31 -4.96
CA VAL A 61 -1.34 0.09 -4.56
C VAL A 61 0.10 0.41 -4.25
N THR A 62 0.61 1.49 -4.82
CA THR A 62 1.99 1.95 -4.58
C THR A 62 2.02 3.41 -4.18
N PHE A 63 2.89 3.73 -3.24
CA PHE A 63 3.22 5.08 -2.79
C PHE A 63 4.66 5.42 -3.20
N LYS A 64 5.05 6.67 -2.99
CA LYS A 64 6.45 7.09 -3.15
C LYS A 64 7.40 6.26 -2.29
N GLY A 65 8.64 6.11 -2.74
CA GLY A 65 9.69 5.42 -1.99
C GLY A 65 9.69 3.89 -2.10
N GLY A 66 8.90 3.32 -3.02
CA GLY A 66 8.84 1.87 -3.22
C GLY A 66 7.97 1.15 -2.19
N ILE A 67 7.00 1.84 -1.60
CA ILE A 67 6.12 1.31 -0.56
C ILE A 67 4.77 1.01 -1.19
N GLY A 68 4.07 -0.01 -0.72
CA GLY A 68 2.79 -0.37 -1.28
C GLY A 68 2.14 -1.54 -0.57
N GLY A 69 1.08 -2.06 -1.18
CA GLY A 69 0.37 -3.22 -0.70
C GLY A 69 -0.58 -3.75 -1.77
N VAL A 70 -1.19 -4.90 -1.50
CA VAL A 70 -2.15 -5.53 -2.40
C VAL A 70 -3.52 -5.53 -1.74
N MET A 71 -4.52 -5.02 -2.45
CA MET A 71 -5.92 -5.13 -2.07
C MET A 71 -6.63 -6.17 -2.93
N SER A 72 -7.37 -7.07 -2.29
CA SER A 72 -8.19 -8.04 -3.01
C SER A 72 -9.38 -7.36 -3.66
N GLY A 73 -9.56 -7.54 -4.97
CA GLY A 73 -10.70 -6.96 -5.68
C GLY A 73 -12.03 -7.63 -5.32
N GLU A 74 -11.99 -8.94 -5.04
CA GLU A 74 -13.16 -9.68 -4.56
C GLU A 74 -13.63 -9.15 -3.20
N LEU A 75 -12.70 -9.00 -2.23
CA LEU A 75 -13.03 -8.45 -0.92
C LEU A 75 -13.51 -7.00 -1.01
N LEU A 76 -12.91 -6.21 -1.91
CA LEU A 76 -13.33 -4.83 -2.16
C LEU A 76 -14.78 -4.77 -2.64
N GLN A 77 -15.16 -5.62 -3.60
CA GLN A 77 -16.52 -5.63 -4.12
C GLN A 77 -17.51 -6.18 -3.10
N ALA A 78 -17.16 -7.24 -2.38
CA ALA A 78 -18.03 -7.86 -1.39
C ALA A 78 -18.34 -6.94 -0.19
N ASN A 79 -17.41 -6.04 0.17
CA ASN A 79 -17.50 -5.20 1.38
C ASN A 79 -17.42 -3.71 1.07
N LEU A 80 -17.82 -3.29 -0.14
CA LEU A 80 -17.58 -1.94 -0.66
C LEU A 80 -18.04 -0.82 0.28
N ALA A 81 -19.25 -0.95 0.85
CA ALA A 81 -19.83 0.08 1.70
C ALA A 81 -19.04 0.28 3.00
N GLU A 82 -18.63 -0.81 3.64
CA GLU A 82 -17.83 -0.81 4.87
C GLU A 82 -16.42 -0.29 4.60
N LEU A 83 -15.76 -0.83 3.57
CA LEU A 83 -14.41 -0.43 3.17
C LEU A 83 -14.34 1.03 2.73
N ARG A 84 -15.41 1.57 2.13
CA ARG A 84 -15.52 3.00 1.82
C ARG A 84 -15.48 3.85 3.09
N GLN A 85 -16.23 3.44 4.12
CA GLN A 85 -16.27 4.16 5.39
C GLN A 85 -14.92 4.08 6.10
N GLU A 86 -14.30 2.89 6.15
CA GLU A 86 -12.98 2.70 6.73
C GLU A 86 -11.90 3.48 5.99
N ALA A 87 -11.88 3.44 4.65
CA ALA A 87 -10.94 4.17 3.82
C ALA A 87 -10.95 5.68 4.11
N VAL A 88 -12.13 6.29 4.24
CA VAL A 88 -12.24 7.72 4.52
C VAL A 88 -11.88 8.06 5.97
N THR A 89 -12.21 7.18 6.92
CA THR A 89 -12.01 7.44 8.36
C THR A 89 -10.60 7.12 8.85
N GLN A 90 -9.93 6.13 8.24
CA GLN A 90 -8.64 5.60 8.67
C GLN A 90 -7.52 5.82 7.65
N GLY A 91 -7.86 6.03 6.37
CA GLY A 91 -6.89 6.24 5.29
C GLY A 91 -6.41 7.68 5.16
N MET A 92 -6.98 8.62 5.92
CA MET A 92 -6.63 10.05 5.92
C MET A 92 -6.43 10.58 7.34
N LEU A 93 -5.39 11.37 7.54
CA LEU A 93 -5.19 12.17 8.74
C LEU A 93 -5.99 13.48 8.66
N PRO A 94 -6.33 14.09 9.81
CA PRO A 94 -7.03 15.38 9.83
C PRO A 94 -6.28 16.46 9.04
N GLY A 95 -6.96 17.07 8.07
CA GLY A 95 -6.44 18.17 7.25
C GLY A 95 -5.74 17.75 5.96
N GLU A 96 -5.54 16.46 5.72
CA GLU A 96 -4.97 15.97 4.47
C GLU A 96 -5.92 16.15 3.29
N ARG A 97 -5.35 16.26 2.10
CA ARG A 97 -6.09 16.29 0.83
C ARG A 97 -5.57 15.19 -0.08
N LEU A 98 -6.49 14.46 -0.70
CA LEU A 98 -6.13 13.47 -1.71
C LEU A 98 -5.52 14.17 -2.92
N VAL A 99 -4.25 13.89 -3.22
CA VAL A 99 -3.57 14.40 -4.42
C VAL A 99 -3.73 13.37 -5.52
N THR A 100 -4.73 13.56 -6.38
CA THR A 100 -4.99 12.68 -7.52
C THR A 100 -4.16 13.12 -8.72
N HIS A 101 -3.36 12.23 -9.30
CA HIS A 101 -2.43 12.55 -10.38
C HIS A 101 -2.99 12.33 -11.81
N HIS A 102 -4.26 11.98 -11.97
CA HIS A 102 -4.87 11.71 -13.27
C HIS A 102 -6.11 12.59 -13.54
N ALA A 103 -6.13 13.23 -14.71
CA ALA A 103 -7.24 14.05 -15.23
C ALA A 103 -8.43 13.20 -15.72
N ASP A 104 -8.27 11.88 -15.80
CA ASP A 104 -9.34 10.93 -16.06
C ASP A 104 -9.84 10.37 -14.73
N LYS A 105 -11.16 10.47 -14.51
CA LYS A 105 -11.86 10.04 -13.29
C LYS A 105 -11.31 8.73 -12.75
N GLU A 106 -10.49 8.79 -11.69
CA GLU A 106 -10.17 7.61 -10.89
C GLU A 106 -11.51 6.99 -10.44
N SER A 107 -11.64 5.68 -10.59
CA SER A 107 -12.86 5.03 -10.14
C SER A 107 -12.92 5.07 -8.62
N GLU A 108 -14.12 5.16 -8.05
CA GLU A 108 -14.33 5.09 -6.61
C GLU A 108 -13.61 3.89 -5.97
N LEU A 109 -13.51 2.78 -6.71
CA LEU A 109 -12.80 1.57 -6.31
C LEU A 109 -11.29 1.79 -6.16
N ASP A 110 -10.66 2.55 -7.06
CA ASP A 110 -9.22 2.83 -6.99
C ASP A 110 -8.91 3.73 -5.77
N MET A 111 -9.75 4.75 -5.54
CA MET A 111 -9.66 5.59 -4.34
C MET A 111 -9.79 4.77 -3.06
N ILE A 112 -10.80 3.89 -2.95
CA ILE A 112 -11.01 3.05 -1.76
C ILE A 112 -9.85 2.09 -1.58
N ALA A 113 -9.37 1.43 -2.64
CA ALA A 113 -8.22 0.55 -2.57
C ALA A 113 -6.98 1.28 -2.05
N GLY A 114 -6.70 2.47 -2.59
CA GLY A 114 -5.55 3.28 -2.18
C GLY A 114 -5.60 3.69 -0.71
N LEU A 115 -6.73 4.24 -0.27
CA LEU A 115 -6.93 4.66 1.12
C LEU A 115 -6.96 3.48 2.10
N TYR A 116 -7.53 2.34 1.71
CA TYR A 116 -7.50 1.13 2.54
C TYR A 116 -6.07 0.64 2.76
N VAL A 117 -5.26 0.53 1.70
CA VAL A 117 -3.86 0.13 1.84
C VAL A 117 -3.08 1.15 2.68
N ARG A 118 -3.40 2.44 2.57
CA ARG A 118 -2.81 3.48 3.42
C ARG A 118 -3.20 3.33 4.90
N ALA A 119 -4.44 2.94 5.20
CA ALA A 119 -4.86 2.65 6.57
C ALA A 119 -4.02 1.50 7.16
N ARG A 120 -3.77 0.44 6.39
CA ARG A 120 -2.88 -0.66 6.79
C ARG A 120 -1.43 -0.20 7.01
N LEU A 121 -0.97 0.72 6.17
CA LEU A 121 0.34 1.34 6.30
C LEU A 121 0.48 2.09 7.64
N TYR A 122 -0.55 2.82 8.08
CA TYR A 122 -0.52 3.46 9.40
C TYR A 122 -0.46 2.46 10.56
N LEU A 123 -1.13 1.31 10.45
CA LEU A 123 -1.03 0.24 11.44
C LEU A 123 0.41 -0.31 11.50
N ASP A 124 1.02 -0.58 10.36
CA ASP A 124 2.40 -1.07 10.29
C ASP A 124 3.43 -0.02 10.78
N VAL A 125 3.16 1.28 10.64
CA VAL A 125 4.03 2.32 11.25
C VAL A 125 3.95 2.32 12.77
N ASN A 126 2.77 2.05 13.33
CA ASN A 126 2.57 1.96 14.77
C ASN A 126 3.11 0.64 15.34
N ASP A 127 3.10 -0.42 14.54
CA ASP A 127 3.59 -1.76 14.90
C ASP A 127 4.46 -2.33 13.78
N LEU A 128 5.78 -2.11 13.90
CA LEU A 128 6.80 -2.45 12.88
C LEU A 128 7.13 -3.95 12.82
N GLU A 129 6.14 -4.81 12.99
CA GLU A 129 6.31 -6.26 12.93
C GLU A 129 6.54 -6.72 11.48
N VAL A 130 7.73 -7.26 11.22
CA VAL A 130 8.10 -7.84 9.92
C VAL A 130 7.77 -9.33 9.92
N VAL A 131 6.93 -9.75 8.97
CA VAL A 131 6.52 -11.16 8.82
C VAL A 131 7.31 -11.90 7.74
N ALA A 132 7.94 -11.17 6.80
CA ALA A 132 8.83 -11.75 5.81
C ALA A 132 9.80 -10.71 5.22
N SER A 133 11.02 -11.15 4.93
CA SER A 133 11.97 -10.42 4.08
C SER A 133 12.43 -11.35 2.98
N VAL A 134 12.39 -10.87 1.74
CA VAL A 134 12.70 -11.65 0.56
C VAL A 134 13.75 -10.91 -0.25
N ALA A 135 14.95 -11.50 -0.32
CA ALA A 135 16.03 -11.07 -1.20
C ALA A 135 15.87 -11.61 -2.64
#